data_AF-A0A645H8W9-F1
#
_entry.id   AF-A0A645H8W9-F1
#
_cell.length_a   1.000
_cell.length_b   1.000
_cell.length_c   1.000
_cell.angle_alpha   90.00
_cell.angle_beta   90.00
_cell.angle_gamma   90.00
#
_symmetry.space_group_name_H-M   'P 1'
#
loop_
_entity.id
_entity.type
_entity.pdbx_description
1 polymer ?
#
loop_
_entity_poly.entity_id
_entity_poly.type
_entity_poly.pdbx_seq_one_letter_code
_entity_poly.pdbx_strand_id
1 'polypeptide(L)'
;MLRLAPSASNKQPWRVIRKSGCYHFYEEQTPGYSSAFHFDMQGIDMGITACHFHLSAQEQGLGGRFDLCAAPRLDLPENAIYKFSWIPDDRI
;
A
#
# COMPACT_ATOMS: atom_id res chain seq x y z
N MET A 1 2.13 -4.33 -12.04
CA MET A 1 1.86 -5.44 -11.11
C MET A 1 2.47 -5.06 -9.78
N LEU A 2 1.73 -5.13 -8.67
CA LEU A 2 2.22 -4.71 -7.35
C LEU A 2 3.41 -5.55 -6.87
N ARG A 3 3.34 -6.88 -7.02
CA ARG A 3 4.42 -7.80 -6.60
C ARG A 3 5.77 -7.57 -7.30
N LEU A 4 5.80 -6.81 -8.39
CA LEU A 4 7.03 -6.47 -9.12
C LEU A 4 7.58 -5.09 -8.75
N ALA A 5 6.93 -4.36 -7.82
CA ALA A 5 7.46 -3.12 -7.30
C ALA A 5 8.83 -3.37 -6.64
N PRO A 6 9.86 -2.57 -6.91
CA PRO A 6 11.10 -2.64 -6.16
C PRO A 6 10.89 -2.15 -4.72
N SER A 7 11.70 -2.66 -3.79
CA SER A 7 11.77 -2.16 -2.41
C SER A 7 13.18 -2.21 -1.86
N ALA A 8 13.47 -1.36 -0.89
CA ALA A 8 14.76 -1.34 -0.21
C ALA A 8 15.05 -2.72 0.43
N SER A 9 16.24 -3.25 0.15
CA SER A 9 16.67 -4.60 0.57
C SER A 9 15.69 -5.73 0.19
N ASN A 10 14.85 -5.52 -0.83
CA ASN A 10 13.79 -6.44 -1.26
C ASN A 10 12.82 -6.87 -0.14
N LYS A 11 12.61 -6.01 0.87
CA LYS A 11 11.76 -6.36 2.02
C LYS A 11 10.30 -6.52 1.67
N GLN A 12 9.83 -5.80 0.64
CA GLN A 12 8.45 -5.86 0.17
C GLN A 12 7.45 -5.64 1.32
N PRO A 13 7.52 -4.47 2.00
CA PRO A 13 6.82 -4.28 3.27
C PRO A 13 5.29 -4.10 3.11
N TRP A 14 4.77 -4.13 1.89
CA TRP A 14 3.34 -3.94 1.65
C TRP A 14 2.50 -5.17 2.05
N ARG A 15 1.36 -4.91 2.66
CA ARG A 15 0.25 -5.85 2.85
C ARG A 15 -1.01 -5.19 2.31
N VAL A 16 -1.84 -5.96 1.60
CA VAL A 16 -3.07 -5.45 0.98
C VAL A 16 -4.25 -6.29 1.43
N ILE A 17 -5.27 -5.63 1.97
CA ILE A 17 -6.53 -6.25 2.37
C ILE A 17 -7.63 -5.71 1.46
N ARG A 18 -8.38 -6.60 0.82
CA ARG A 18 -9.59 -6.22 0.09
C ARG A 18 -10.81 -6.31 1.01
N LYS A 19 -11.49 -5.21 1.26
CA LYS A 19 -12.70 -5.14 2.11
C LYS A 19 -13.65 -4.09 1.57
N SER A 20 -14.96 -4.38 1.57
CA SER A 20 -16.00 -3.45 1.08
C SER A 20 -15.71 -2.86 -0.31
N GLY A 21 -15.19 -3.68 -1.23
CA GLY A 21 -14.84 -3.24 -2.59
C GLY A 21 -13.54 -2.44 -2.72
N CYS A 22 -12.94 -1.99 -1.61
CA CYS A 22 -11.70 -1.21 -1.59
C CYS A 22 -10.48 -2.11 -1.35
N TYR A 23 -9.30 -1.61 -1.72
CA TYR A 23 -8.00 -2.23 -1.44
C TYR A 23 -7.26 -1.39 -0.41
N HIS A 24 -7.07 -1.89 0.80
CA HIS A 24 -6.45 -1.19 1.92
C HIS A 24 -5.00 -1.64 2.08
N PHE A 25 -4.08 -0.69 2.08
CA PHE A 25 -2.63 -0.90 2.09
C PHE A 25 -2.06 -0.60 3.46
N TYR A 26 -1.27 -1.54 3.94
CA TYR A 26 -0.55 -1.47 5.19
C TYR A 26 0.93 -1.68 4.92
N GLU A 27 1.75 -0.95 5.66
CA GLU A 27 3.17 -1.19 5.79
C GLU A 27 3.40 -2.15 6.95
N GLU A 28 3.99 -3.30 6.68
CA GLU A 28 4.57 -4.16 7.71
C GLU A 28 5.93 -3.58 8.10
N GLN A 29 5.92 -2.79 9.16
CA GLN A 29 7.11 -2.11 9.63
C GLN A 29 8.15 -3.14 10.08
N THR A 30 9.37 -3.02 9.56
CA THR A 30 10.51 -3.81 10.02
C THR A 30 11.17 -3.05 11.18
N PRO A 31 11.18 -3.60 12.41
CA PRO A 31 11.72 -2.90 13.57
C PRO A 31 13.15 -2.40 13.33
N GLY A 32 13.38 -1.12 13.60
CA GLY A 32 14.71 -0.50 13.46
C GLY A 32 15.19 -0.27 12.03
N TYR A 33 14.41 -0.63 11.00
CA TYR A 33 14.87 -0.51 9.61
C TYR A 33 14.88 0.94 9.13
N SER A 34 13.74 1.65 9.22
CA SER A 34 13.67 3.06 8.83
C SER A 34 14.55 3.96 9.69
N SER A 35 14.82 3.60 10.96
CA SER A 35 15.72 4.36 11.83
C SER A 35 17.19 4.33 11.42
N ALA A 36 17.59 3.39 10.56
CA ALA A 36 18.93 3.38 9.98
C ALA A 36 19.12 4.48 8.91
N PHE A 37 18.04 5.16 8.51
CA PHE A 37 18.03 6.20 7.48
C PHE A 37 17.60 7.55 8.08
N HIS A 38 17.97 8.65 7.41
CA HIS A 38 17.51 9.98 7.76
C HIS A 38 16.08 10.29 7.27
N PHE A 39 15.38 9.29 6.72
CA PHE A 39 14.05 9.41 6.13
C PHE A 39 13.30 8.08 6.25
N ASP A 40 11.99 8.12 6.05
CA ASP A 40 11.14 6.92 6.10
C ASP A 40 11.32 6.06 4.82
N MET A 41 12.26 5.13 4.87
CA MET A 41 12.56 4.24 3.73
C MET A 41 11.37 3.36 3.36
N GLN A 42 10.69 2.75 4.34
CA GLN A 42 9.53 1.90 4.06
C GLN A 42 8.34 2.73 3.54
N GLY A 43 8.20 3.98 3.99
CA GLY A 43 7.24 4.93 3.40
C GLY A 43 7.46 5.18 1.91
N ILE A 44 8.72 5.28 1.46
CA ILE A 44 9.06 5.38 0.02
C ILE A 44 8.63 4.11 -0.72
N ASP A 45 8.92 2.92 -0.16
CA ASP A 45 8.51 1.63 -0.75
C ASP A 45 6.98 1.55 -0.93
N MET A 46 6.21 2.11 0.01
CA MET A 46 4.75 2.17 -0.09
C MET A 46 4.26 3.10 -1.21
N GLY A 47 4.98 4.19 -1.49
CA GLY A 47 4.72 5.06 -2.66
C GLY A 47 4.99 4.36 -3.99
N ILE A 48 6.10 3.62 -4.08
CA ILE A 48 6.42 2.79 -5.25
C ILE A 48 5.32 1.73 -5.47
N THR A 49 4.91 1.07 -4.39
CA THR A 49 3.81 0.09 -4.39
C THR A 49 2.51 0.71 -4.90
N ALA A 50 2.16 1.92 -4.45
CA ALA A 50 0.97 2.65 -4.89
C ALA A 50 0.99 2.88 -6.41
N CYS A 51 2.10 3.38 -6.94
CA CYS A 51 2.28 3.61 -8.37
C CYS A 51 2.13 2.32 -9.19
N HIS A 52 2.83 1.26 -8.81
CA HIS A 52 2.78 -0.04 -9.49
C HIS A 52 1.40 -0.69 -9.45
N PHE A 53 0.62 -0.47 -8.39
CA PHE A 53 -0.75 -0.94 -8.30
C PHE A 53 -1.67 -0.12 -9.20
N HIS A 54 -1.60 1.22 -9.11
CA HIS A 54 -2.48 2.12 -9.85
C HIS A 54 -2.31 1.99 -11.36
N LEU A 55 -1.07 2.04 -11.86
CA LEU A 55 -0.80 1.91 -13.29
C LEU A 55 -1.29 0.57 -13.84
N SER A 56 -1.20 -0.51 -13.06
CA SER A 56 -1.73 -1.81 -13.48
C SER A 56 -3.24 -1.91 -13.39
N ALA A 57 -3.88 -1.23 -12.45
CA ALA A 57 -5.34 -1.10 -12.47
C ALA A 57 -5.78 -0.37 -13.74
N GLN A 58 -5.14 0.75 -14.08
CA GLN A 58 -5.42 1.53 -15.28
C GLN A 58 -5.19 0.74 -16.57
N GLU A 59 -4.09 -0.02 -16.67
CA GLU A 59 -3.80 -0.89 -17.82
C GLU A 59 -4.90 -1.95 -18.04
N GLN A 60 -5.56 -2.38 -16.97
CA GLN A 60 -6.70 -3.32 -17.02
C GLN A 60 -8.06 -2.62 -17.17
N GLY A 61 -8.07 -1.32 -17.47
CA GLY A 61 -9.30 -0.53 -17.63
C GLY A 61 -10.04 -0.24 -16.33
N LEU A 62 -9.37 -0.35 -15.18
CA LEU A 62 -9.95 -0.03 -13.87
C LEU A 62 -9.56 1.38 -13.43
N GLY A 63 -10.57 2.24 -13.29
CA GLY A 63 -10.44 3.56 -12.64
C GLY A 63 -10.50 3.45 -11.12
N GLY A 64 -9.93 4.45 -10.44
CA GLY A 64 -10.00 4.56 -8.99
C GLY A 64 -8.99 5.56 -8.43
N ARG A 65 -9.12 5.85 -7.14
CA ARG A 65 -8.36 6.90 -6.44
C ARG A 65 -7.78 6.41 -5.12
N PHE A 66 -6.81 7.13 -4.59
CA PHE A 66 -6.27 6.88 -3.27
C PHE A 66 -7.01 7.68 -2.18
N ASP A 67 -7.18 7.07 -1.01
CA ASP A 67 -7.77 7.70 0.18
C ASP A 67 -6.96 7.33 1.43
N LEU A 68 -6.51 8.37 2.17
CA LEU A 68 -5.69 8.25 3.37
C LEU A 68 -6.52 8.05 4.65
N CYS A 69 -7.84 8.20 4.59
CA CYS A 69 -8.74 8.19 5.74
C CYS A 69 -9.73 7.02 5.72
N ALA A 70 -9.73 6.19 4.66
CA ALA A 70 -10.63 5.05 4.50
C ALA A 70 -10.19 3.76 5.24
N ALA A 71 -9.50 3.89 6.37
CA ALA A 71 -9.01 2.74 7.13
C ALA A 71 -10.18 1.92 7.71
N PRO A 72 -10.29 0.62 7.41
CA PRO A 72 -11.31 -0.22 8.01
C PRO A 72 -10.93 -0.59 9.44
N ARG A 73 -11.93 -0.76 10.31
CA ARG A 73 -11.70 -1.36 11.63
C ARG A 73 -11.34 -2.84 11.46
N LEU A 74 -10.13 -3.20 11.88
CA LEU A 74 -9.54 -4.54 11.82
C LEU A 74 -8.63 -4.74 13.03
N ASP A 75 -8.58 -5.97 13.53
CA ASP A 75 -7.57 -6.39 14.51
C ASP A 75 -6.33 -6.85 13.74
N LEU A 76 -5.26 -6.05 13.81
CA LEU A 76 -4.02 -6.29 13.07
C LEU A 76 -2.83 -6.33 14.05
N PRO A 77 -1.72 -7.00 13.67
CA PRO A 77 -0.46 -6.91 14.43
C PRO A 77 0.01 -5.47 14.62
N GLU A 78 0.71 -5.18 15.72
CA GLU A 78 1.19 -3.82 16.05
C GLU A 78 2.09 -3.21 14.96
N ASN A 79 2.84 -4.04 14.23
CA ASN A 79 3.71 -3.58 13.16
C ASN A 79 3.00 -3.38 11.82
N ALA A 80 1.67 -3.55 11.74
CA ALA A 80 0.89 -3.28 10.53
C ALA A 80 0.38 -1.83 10.56
N ILE A 81 1.12 -0.94 9.92
CA ILE A 81 0.81 0.50 9.88
C ILE A 81 -0.04 0.80 8.65
N TYR A 82 -1.26 1.28 8.84
CA TYR A 82 -2.11 1.71 7.72
C TYR A 82 -1.47 2.88 6.97
N LYS A 83 -1.50 2.86 5.63
CA LYS A 83 -0.97 3.95 4.80
C LYS A 83 -2.06 4.60 3.94
N PHE A 84 -2.79 3.81 3.16
CA PHE A 84 -3.81 4.32 2.24
C PHE A 84 -4.74 3.21 1.76
N SER A 85 -5.84 3.60 1.12
CA SER A 85 -6.71 2.72 0.36
C SER A 85 -6.73 3.12 -1.09
N TRP A 86 -6.87 2.15 -2.00
CA TRP A 86 -7.28 2.39 -3.38
C TRP A 86 -8.76 2.04 -3.52
N ILE A 87 -9.56 3.04 -3.85
CA ILE A 87 -11.02 2.97 -4.01
C ILE A 87 -11.29 2.90 -5.52
N PRO A 88 -11.80 1.78 -6.03
CA PRO A 88 -12.23 1.70 -7.43
C PRO A 88 -13.33 2.73 -7.71
N ASP A 89 -13.35 3.29 -8.92
CA ASP A 89 -14.50 4.07 -9.36
C ASP A 89 -15.71 3.14 -9.55
N ASP A 90 -16.91 3.66 -9.29
CA ASP A 90 -18.13 2.91 -9.54
C ASP A 90 -18.21 2.56 -11.02
N ARG A 91 -18.45 1.28 -11.34
CA ARG A 91 -18.71 0.87 -12.71
C ARG A 91 -20.09 1.42 -13.11
N ILE A 92 -20.10 2.37 -14.04
CA ILE A 92 -21.31 2.77 -14.78
C ILE A 92 -21.82 1.59 -15.58
#